data_AF-A0A8J4GGX0-F1
#
_entry.id   AF-A0A8J4GGX0-F1
#
_cell.length_a   1.000
_cell.length_b   1.000
_cell.length_c   1.000
_cell.angle_alpha   90.00
_cell.angle_beta   90.00
_cell.angle_gamma   90.00
#
_symmetry.space_group_name_H-M   'P 1'
#
loop_
_entity.id
_entity.type
_entity.pdbx_description
1 polymer ?
#
loop_
_entity_poly.entity_id
_entity_poly.type
_entity_poly.pdbx_seq_one_letter_code
_entity_poly.pdbx_strand_id
1 'polypeptide(L)'
;MGVDKVLCVTVEDPAKVAELATKLGASGESRVELLADRNCGLVRLLGLEIGTLEGAGPKCQRYAAVVEDGVLLKLRVESAPADLKVTDAKSMIALWKCIYPNACA
;
A
#
# COMPACT_ATOMS: atom_id res chain seq x y z
N MET A 1 1.09 11.70 15.21
CA MET A 1 1.75 10.74 14.28
C MET A 1 2.17 11.56 13.07
N GLY A 2 3.48 11.80 12.89
CA GLY A 2 4.03 12.58 11.77
C GLY A 2 4.01 11.83 10.44
N VAL A 3 2.83 11.32 10.06
CA VAL A 3 2.61 10.66 8.77
C VAL A 3 1.77 11.61 7.94
N ASP A 4 2.30 12.05 6.80
CA ASP A 4 1.60 13.02 5.94
C ASP A 4 0.41 12.38 5.22
N LYS A 5 0.60 11.17 4.70
CA LYS A 5 -0.42 10.45 3.91
C LYS A 5 -0.33 8.94 4.11
N VAL A 6 -1.46 8.26 3.94
CA VAL A 6 -1.54 6.81 3.80
C VAL A 6 -1.97 6.49 2.37
N LEU A 7 -1.12 5.79 1.61
CA LEU A 7 -1.39 5.46 0.22
C LEU A 7 -1.79 3.98 0.10
N CYS A 8 -2.95 3.73 -0.51
CA CYS A 8 -3.42 2.41 -0.88
C CYS A 8 -3.22 2.22 -2.38
N VAL A 9 -2.20 1.45 -2.78
CA VAL A 9 -1.85 1.25 -4.18
C VAL A 9 -2.43 -0.05 -4.70
N THR A 10 -3.03 -0.03 -5.89
CA THR A 10 -3.51 -1.21 -6.61
C THR A 10 -3.14 -1.14 -8.09
N VAL A 11 -3.02 -2.29 -8.75
CA VAL A 11 -2.69 -2.39 -10.19
C VAL A 11 -3.91 -2.28 -11.11
N GLU A 12 -5.06 -1.89 -10.56
CA GLU A 12 -6.33 -1.72 -11.27
C GLU A 12 -6.40 -0.44 -12.10
N ASP A 13 -7.44 -0.37 -12.96
CA ASP A 13 -7.73 0.81 -13.76
C ASP A 13 -8.03 2.06 -12.89
N PRO A 14 -7.49 3.24 -13.24
CA PRO A 14 -7.73 4.48 -12.49
C PRO A 14 -9.21 4.81 -12.25
N ALA A 15 -10.08 4.52 -13.23
CA ALA A 15 -11.52 4.73 -13.10
C ALA A 15 -12.15 3.87 -11.98
N LYS A 16 -11.76 2.59 -11.88
CA LYS A 16 -12.22 1.69 -10.81
C LYS A 16 -11.67 2.11 -9.45
N VAL A 17 -10.42 2.58 -9.41
CA VAL A 17 -9.81 3.10 -8.19
C VAL A 17 -10.54 4.35 -7.70
N ALA A 18 -10.90 5.27 -8.59
CA ALA A 18 -11.69 6.46 -8.25
C ALA A 18 -13.11 6.11 -7.75
N GLU A 19 -13.75 5.13 -8.39
CA GLU A 19 -15.05 4.61 -7.95
C GLU A 19 -14.95 3.98 -6.55
N LEU A 20 -13.92 3.16 -6.32
CA LEU A 20 -13.67 2.54 -5.02
C LEU A 20 -13.38 3.59 -3.94
N ALA A 21 -12.56 4.60 -4.24
CA ALA A 21 -12.26 5.69 -3.32
C ALA A 21 -13.55 6.42 -2.90
N THR A 22 -14.44 6.70 -3.86
CA THR A 22 -15.75 7.32 -3.58
C THR A 22 -16.60 6.42 -2.70
N LYS A 23 -16.69 5.11 -3.00
CA LYS A 23 -17.47 4.15 -2.21
C LYS A 23 -16.97 4.00 -0.77
N LEU A 24 -15.65 4.10 -0.56
CA LEU A 24 -15.02 3.99 0.76
C LEU A 24 -14.97 5.32 1.53
N GLY A 25 -15.45 6.42 0.93
CA GLY A 25 -15.32 7.76 1.53
C GLY A 25 -13.86 8.25 1.62
N ALA A 26 -12.98 7.69 0.79
CA ALA A 26 -11.56 8.03 0.70
C ALA A 26 -11.27 9.10 -0.37
N SER A 27 -12.28 9.87 -0.76
CA SER A 27 -12.16 11.03 -1.67
C SER A 27 -12.09 12.34 -0.89
N GLY A 28 -11.52 13.39 -1.49
CA GLY A 28 -11.44 14.72 -0.88
C GLY A 28 -10.38 14.82 0.22
N GLU A 29 -10.77 15.22 1.43
CA GLU A 29 -9.88 15.50 2.57
C GLU A 29 -9.42 14.25 3.35
N SER A 30 -9.70 13.06 2.82
CA SER A 30 -9.25 11.80 3.44
C SER A 30 -7.72 11.74 3.52
N ARG A 31 -7.21 11.34 4.70
CA ARG A 31 -5.77 11.04 4.89
C ARG A 31 -5.34 9.74 4.20
N VAL A 32 -6.30 8.93 3.75
CA VAL A 32 -6.09 7.73 2.96
C VAL A 32 -6.41 8.04 1.50
N GLU A 33 -5.43 7.85 0.63
CA GLU A 33 -5.54 8.08 -0.81
C GLU A 33 -5.37 6.75 -1.55
N LEU A 34 -6.23 6.48 -2.53
CA LEU A 34 -6.13 5.28 -3.36
C LEU A 34 -5.47 5.63 -4.69
N LEU A 35 -4.43 4.88 -5.07
CA LEU A 35 -3.62 5.11 -6.26
C LEU A 35 -3.62 3.90 -7.19
N ALA A 36 -3.64 4.17 -8.49
CA ALA A 36 -3.60 3.17 -9.55
C ALA A 36 -2.18 3.04 -10.13
N ASP A 37 -1.54 1.89 -9.94
CA ASP A 37 -0.27 1.46 -10.58
C ASP A 37 -0.57 0.51 -11.74
N ARG A 38 -1.37 0.98 -12.71
CA ARG A 38 -1.90 0.16 -13.82
C ARG A 38 -0.82 -0.53 -14.67
N ASN A 39 0.35 0.10 -14.82
CA ASN A 39 1.47 -0.43 -15.59
C ASN A 39 2.44 -1.28 -14.74
N CYS A 40 2.13 -1.50 -13.46
CA CYS A 40 2.98 -2.16 -12.47
C CYS A 40 4.38 -1.54 -12.33
N GLY A 41 4.53 -0.24 -12.55
CA GLY A 41 5.83 0.42 -12.45
C GLY A 41 6.39 0.32 -11.04
N LEU A 42 5.58 0.67 -10.03
CA LEU A 42 5.99 0.58 -8.63
C LEU A 42 6.11 -0.88 -8.17
N VAL A 43 5.10 -1.69 -8.49
CA VAL A 43 5.05 -3.10 -8.06
C VAL A 43 6.24 -3.90 -8.61
N ARG A 44 6.68 -3.63 -9.85
CA ARG A 44 7.90 -4.22 -10.43
C ARG A 44 9.17 -3.73 -9.76
N LEU A 45 9.26 -2.42 -9.50
CA LEU A 45 10.41 -1.84 -8.79
C LEU A 45 10.62 -2.48 -7.41
N LEU A 46 9.52 -2.82 -6.72
CA LEU A 46 9.54 -3.48 -5.42
C LEU A 46 9.73 -5.01 -5.52
N GLY A 47 9.70 -5.59 -6.73
CA GLY A 47 9.78 -7.04 -6.93
C GLY A 47 8.55 -7.81 -6.43
N LEU A 48 7.38 -7.16 -6.41
CA LEU A 48 6.13 -7.69 -5.83
C LEU A 48 5.09 -8.11 -6.87
N GLU A 49 5.46 -8.11 -8.16
CA GLU A 49 4.60 -8.58 -9.24
C GLU A 49 4.31 -10.07 -9.06
N ILE A 50 3.04 -10.45 -9.09
CA ILE A 50 2.63 -11.85 -9.19
C ILE A 50 2.35 -12.12 -10.66
N GLY A 51 3.00 -13.16 -11.20
CA GLY A 51 3.17 -13.40 -12.62
C GLY A 51 1.94 -13.20 -13.52
N THR A 52 2.24 -12.92 -14.78
CA THR A 52 1.27 -12.88 -15.89
C THR A 52 0.83 -14.31 -16.23
N LEU A 53 0.03 -14.95 -15.38
CA LEU A 53 -0.78 -16.08 -15.83
C LEU A 53 -1.62 -15.57 -17.00
N GLU A 54 -1.41 -16.15 -18.18
CA GLU A 54 -2.02 -15.69 -19.43
C GLU A 54 -3.52 -15.40 -19.23
N GLY A 55 -3.92 -14.15 -19.47
CA GLY A 55 -5.29 -13.68 -19.36
C GLY A 55 -5.74 -13.10 -18.01
N ALA A 56 -4.96 -13.20 -16.92
CA ALA A 56 -5.41 -12.76 -15.58
C ALA A 56 -5.12 -11.29 -15.24
N GLY A 57 -4.44 -10.56 -16.13
CA GLY A 57 -4.02 -9.17 -15.90
C GLY A 57 -2.89 -9.02 -14.86
N PRO A 58 -2.36 -7.81 -14.69
CA PRO A 58 -1.33 -7.52 -13.69
C PRO A 58 -1.83 -7.80 -12.27
N LYS A 59 -0.97 -8.37 -11.41
CA LYS A 59 -1.26 -8.62 -9.99
C LYS A 59 -0.06 -8.24 -9.13
N CYS A 60 -0.32 -7.91 -7.86
CA CYS A 60 0.71 -7.64 -6.86
C CYS A 60 0.48 -8.48 -5.60
N GLN A 61 1.56 -8.78 -4.88
CA GLN A 61 1.49 -9.34 -3.53
C GLN A 61 0.81 -8.34 -2.58
N ARG A 62 0.26 -8.81 -1.45
CA ARG A 62 -0.20 -7.90 -0.40
C ARG A 62 1.01 -7.42 0.38
N TYR A 63 1.20 -6.11 0.43
CA TYR A 63 2.32 -5.48 1.13
C TYR A 63 1.89 -4.22 1.86
N ALA A 64 2.73 -3.78 2.79
CA ALA A 64 2.65 -2.47 3.41
C ALA A 64 4.08 -1.96 3.67
N ALA A 65 4.27 -0.66 3.51
CA ALA A 65 5.58 -0.05 3.59
C ALA A 65 5.57 1.21 4.45
N VAL A 66 6.73 1.51 5.03
CA VAL A 66 7.04 2.83 5.60
C VAL A 66 8.03 3.49 4.66
N VAL A 67 7.67 4.66 4.15
CA VAL A 67 8.46 5.45 3.20
C VAL A 67 8.63 6.85 3.76
N GLU A 68 9.85 7.37 3.71
CA GLU A 68 10.22 8.71 4.17
C GLU A 68 11.07 9.38 3.08
N ASP A 69 10.65 10.54 2.59
CA ASP A 69 11.35 11.31 1.55
C ASP A 69 11.82 10.49 0.34
N GLY A 70 10.97 9.57 -0.12
CA GLY A 70 11.25 8.66 -1.24
C GLY A 70 12.13 7.45 -0.88
N VAL A 71 12.58 7.33 0.37
CA VAL A 71 13.35 6.20 0.87
C VAL A 71 12.42 5.15 1.47
N LEU A 72 12.49 3.93 0.97
CA LEU A 72 11.78 2.77 1.52
C LEU A 72 12.48 2.28 2.80
N LEU A 73 12.00 2.72 3.97
CA LEU A 73 12.59 2.35 5.27
C LEU A 73 12.27 0.91 5.66
N LYS A 74 11.02 0.49 5.43
CA LYS A 74 10.59 -0.88 5.73
C LYS A 74 9.52 -1.34 4.75
N LEU A 75 9.64 -2.58 4.30
CA LEU A 75 8.64 -3.29 3.52
C LEU A 75 8.23 -4.55 4.28
N ARG A 76 6.92 -4.78 4.37
CA ARG A 76 6.33 -6.03 4.85
C ARG A 76 5.48 -6.61 3.74
N VAL A 77 5.60 -7.91 3.55
CA VAL A 77 4.90 -8.66 2.51
C VAL A 77 4.23 -9.86 3.17
N GLU A 78 2.98 -10.11 2.82
CA GLU A 78 2.26 -11.28 3.31
C GLU A 78 2.75 -12.55 2.65
N SER A 79 2.74 -13.66 3.39
CA SER A 79 3.17 -14.96 2.87
C SER A 79 2.19 -15.56 1.85
N ALA A 80 0.91 -15.18 1.91
CA ALA A 80 -0.13 -15.63 1.01
C ALA A 80 -1.10 -14.50 0.66
N PRO A 81 -1.78 -14.53 -0.52
CA PRO A 81 -2.72 -13.47 -0.92
C PRO A 81 -3.88 -13.22 0.05
N ALA A 82 -4.33 -14.27 0.75
CA ALA A 82 -5.42 -14.22 1.72
C ALA A 82 -4.96 -13.81 3.13
N ASP A 83 -3.65 -13.76 3.38
CA ASP A 83 -3.13 -13.38 4.68
C ASP A 83 -3.24 -11.86 4.90
N LEU A 84 -3.40 -11.49 6.17
CA LEU A 84 -3.39 -10.13 6.69
C LEU A 84 -2.83 -10.16 8.11
N LYS A 85 -1.56 -10.54 8.24
CA LYS A 85 -0.90 -10.80 9.53
C LYS A 85 0.16 -9.77 9.87
N VAL A 86 0.80 -9.17 8.87
CA VAL A 86 1.93 -8.25 9.04
C VAL A 86 1.70 -6.89 8.38
N THR A 87 0.78 -6.81 7.42
CA THR A 87 0.41 -5.58 6.69
C THR A 87 -0.85 -4.91 7.22
N ASP A 88 -1.47 -5.42 8.28
CA ASP A 88 -2.63 -4.78 8.90
C ASP A 88 -2.24 -3.48 9.63
N ALA A 89 -3.24 -2.62 9.87
CA ALA A 89 -3.02 -1.31 10.47
C ALA A 89 -2.36 -1.39 11.86
N LYS A 90 -2.73 -2.36 12.69
CA LYS A 90 -2.15 -2.51 14.04
C LYS A 90 -0.67 -2.90 13.94
N SER A 91 -0.36 -3.85 13.08
CA SER A 91 1.03 -4.27 12.81
C SER A 91 1.89 -3.14 12.26
N MET A 92 1.35 -2.31 11.37
CA MET A 92 2.07 -1.17 10.79
C MET A 92 2.24 0.00 11.78
N ILE A 93 1.26 0.27 12.63
CA ILE A 93 1.39 1.27 13.71
C ILE A 93 2.47 0.84 14.72
N ALA A 94 2.50 -0.45 15.08
CA ALA A 94 3.55 -0.98 15.96
C ALA A 94 4.94 -0.82 15.33
N LEU A 95 5.07 -1.15 14.04
CA LEU A 95 6.30 -0.93 13.28
C LEU A 95 6.72 0.55 13.27
N TRP A 96 5.79 1.46 12.98
CA TRP A 96 6.05 2.91 12.98
C TRP A 96 6.60 3.39 14.31
N LYS A 97 6.02 2.93 15.43
CA LYS A 97 6.53 3.25 16.78
C LYS A 97 7.92 2.71 17.06
N CYS A 98 8.30 1.58 16.46
CA CYS A 98 9.66 1.06 16.56
C CYS A 98 10.67 1.92 15.77
N ILE A 99 10.27 2.44 14.61
CA ILE A 99 11.12 3.32 13.79
C ILE A 99 11.25 4.70 14.45
N TYR A 100 10.15 5.22 14.99
CA TYR A 100 10.09 6.55 15.63
C TYR A 100 9.58 6.47 17.08
N PRO A 101 10.40 5.98 18.03
CA PRO A 101 9.99 5.79 19.41
C PRO A 101 9.58 7.09 20.11
N ASN A 102 10.08 8.23 19.65
CA ASN A 102 9.81 9.55 20.23
C ASN A 102 8.74 10.35 19.48
N ALA A 103 8.13 9.82 18.41
CA ALA A 103 7.09 10.53 17.64
C ALA A 103 5.68 10.47 18.28
N CYS A 104 5.58 9.91 19.48
CA CYS A 104 4.42 10.00 20.36
C CYS A 104 4.63 11.14 21.38
N ALA A 105 4.71 12.38 20.90
CA ALA A 105 4.54 13.59 21.68
C ALA A 105 3.57 14.52 20.92
#